data_AF-A0A3D8JWP9-F1
#
_entry.id   AF-A0A3D8JWP9-F1
#
_cell.length_a   1.000
_cell.length_b   1.000
_cell.length_c   1.000
_cell.angle_alpha   90.00
_cell.angle_beta   90.00
_cell.angle_gamma   90.00
#
_symmetry.space_group_name_H-M   'P 1'
#
loop_
_entity.id
_entity.type
_entity.pdbx_description
1 polymer ?
#
loop_
_entity_poly.entity_id
_entity_poly.type
_entity_poly.pdbx_seq_one_letter_code
_entity_poly.pdbx_strand_id
1 'polypeptide(L)'
;MNQAMACIDVLADVLIDCVEGGASVSFMLPISRRTAVEFWRSVADAVAGGDAERLYERAGWARVGTVPNYAMMPDGAFCGTTFFHKQLDPQATMPRETPDHN
;
A
#
# COMPACT_ATOMS: atom_id res chain seq x y z
N MET A 1 -4.18 -10.87 18.59
CA MET A 1 -2.83 -10.37 18.24
C MET A 1 -2.67 -10.62 16.75
N ASN A 2 -2.60 -9.56 15.92
CA ASN A 2 -2.71 -9.69 14.48
C ASN A 2 -1.45 -10.37 13.92
N GLN A 3 -1.58 -11.55 13.29
CA GLN A 3 -0.44 -12.37 12.84
C GLN A 3 0.51 -11.61 11.90
N ALA A 4 -0.04 -10.66 11.12
CA ALA A 4 0.72 -9.79 10.23
C ALA A 4 1.83 -9.01 10.96
N MET A 5 1.59 -8.59 12.20
CA MET A 5 2.53 -7.78 12.97
C MET A 5 3.74 -8.59 13.45
N ALA A 6 3.57 -9.90 13.66
CA ALA A 6 4.63 -10.82 14.08
C ALA A 6 5.60 -11.16 12.95
N CYS A 7 5.19 -10.99 11.69
CA CYS A 7 5.96 -11.39 10.51
C CYS A 7 6.59 -10.19 9.75
N ILE A 8 6.53 -8.97 10.29
CA ILE A 8 6.94 -7.75 9.59
C ILE A 8 8.39 -7.82 9.11
N ASP A 9 9.31 -8.30 9.94
CA ASP A 9 10.72 -8.40 9.55
C ASP A 9 10.93 -9.36 8.37
N VAL A 10 10.27 -10.52 8.40
CA VAL A 10 10.32 -11.51 7.31
C VAL A 10 9.71 -10.95 6.03
N LEU A 11 8.59 -10.23 6.13
CA LEU A 11 7.96 -9.59 4.98
C LEU A 11 8.83 -8.46 4.41
N ALA A 12 9.55 -7.72 5.26
CA ALA A 12 10.48 -6.70 4.83
C ALA A 12 11.67 -7.30 4.07
N ASP A 13 12.21 -8.44 4.53
CA ASP A 13 13.26 -9.18 3.83
C ASP A 13 12.80 -9.62 2.43
N VAL A 14 11.64 -10.27 2.34
CA VAL A 14 11.07 -10.72 1.06
C VAL A 14 10.84 -9.54 0.10
N LEU A 15 10.37 -8.40 0.60
CA LEU A 15 10.16 -7.21 -0.23
C LEU A 15 11.48 -6.67 -0.79
N ILE A 16 12.53 -6.59 0.02
CA ILE A 16 13.86 -6.14 -0.41
C ILE A 16 14.40 -7.09 -1.48
N ASP A 17 14.36 -8.40 -1.23
CA ASP A 17 14.81 -9.43 -2.17
C ASP A 17 14.09 -9.31 -3.52
N CYS A 18 12.76 -9.07 -3.49
CA CYS A 18 11.97 -8.89 -4.71
C CYS A 18 12.36 -7.63 -5.48
N VAL A 19 12.55 -6.50 -4.79
CA VAL A 19 12.91 -5.22 -5.43
C VAL A 19 14.34 -5.28 -5.99
N GLU A 20 15.28 -5.88 -5.27
CA GLU A 20 16.65 -6.12 -5.74
C GLU A 20 16.70 -7.11 -6.92
N GLY A 21 15.79 -8.09 -6.92
CA GLY A 21 15.57 -9.00 -8.05
C GLY A 21 14.90 -8.36 -9.27
N GLY A 22 14.55 -7.08 -9.22
CA GLY A 22 13.94 -6.34 -10.34
C GLY A 22 12.43 -6.53 -10.47
N ALA A 23 11.75 -7.03 -9.44
CA ALA A 23 10.29 -7.13 -9.44
C ALA A 23 9.62 -5.74 -9.42
N SER A 24 8.59 -5.56 -10.24
CA SER A 24 7.76 -4.35 -10.23
C SER A 24 6.72 -4.40 -9.12
N VAL A 25 7.10 -3.96 -7.92
CA VAL A 25 6.26 -3.97 -6.71
C VAL A 25 6.06 -2.58 -6.10
N SER A 26 5.95 -1.55 -6.94
CA SER A 26 5.73 -0.14 -6.56
C SER A 26 6.90 0.58 -5.86
N PHE A 27 8.05 -0.07 -5.73
CA PHE A 27 9.27 0.53 -5.19
C PHE A 27 10.35 0.64 -6.29
N MET A 28 11.15 1.69 -6.22
CA MET A 28 12.32 1.88 -7.07
C MET A 28 13.59 1.76 -6.21
N LEU A 29 14.64 1.14 -6.75
CA LEU A 29 15.90 0.98 -6.03
C LEU A 29 16.59 2.33 -5.79
N PRO A 30 17.31 2.49 -4.66
CA PRO A 30 17.42 1.54 -3.55
C PRO A 30 16.29 1.68 -2.51
N ILE A 31 15.78 0.56 -1.98
CA ILE A 31 14.86 0.53 -0.85
C ILE A 31 15.61 0.22 0.45
N SER A 32 15.39 1.02 1.51
CA SER A 32 15.99 0.75 2.83
C SER A 32 15.16 -0.25 3.63
N ARG A 33 15.79 -1.06 4.49
CA ARG A 33 15.08 -1.94 5.44
C ARG A 33 14.04 -1.19 6.27
N ARG A 34 14.37 0.02 6.72
CA ARG A 34 13.45 0.88 7.47
C ARG A 34 12.18 1.17 6.68
N THR A 35 12.32 1.54 5.40
CA THR A 35 11.20 1.80 4.50
C THR A 35 10.33 0.56 4.31
N ALA A 36 10.94 -0.61 4.10
CA ALA A 36 10.21 -1.87 3.94
C ALA A 36 9.41 -2.24 5.21
N VAL A 37 10.01 -2.08 6.39
CA VAL A 37 9.34 -2.29 7.69
C VAL A 37 8.20 -1.31 7.91
N GLU A 38 8.40 -0.02 7.63
CA GLU A 38 7.37 1.02 7.75
C GLU A 38 6.18 0.76 6.82
N PHE A 39 6.45 0.32 5.59
CA PHE A 39 5.41 -0.10 4.66
C PHE A 39 4.57 -1.24 5.23
N TRP A 40 5.19 -2.33 5.69
CA TRP A 40 4.45 -3.48 6.23
C TRP A 40 3.72 -3.18 7.53
N ARG A 41 4.22 -2.26 8.37
CA ARG A 41 3.48 -1.74 9.53
C ARG A 41 2.21 -1.02 9.10
N SER A 42 2.31 -0.11 8.12
CA SER A 42 1.16 0.59 7.56
C SER A 42 0.11 -0.38 7.01
N VAL A 43 0.55 -1.43 6.28
CA VAL A 43 -0.34 -2.48 5.77
C VAL A 43 -0.99 -3.25 6.93
N ALA A 44 -0.23 -3.66 7.94
CA ALA A 44 -0.75 -4.40 9.09
C ALA A 44 -1.79 -3.58 9.87
N ASP A 45 -1.56 -2.28 10.06
CA ASP A 45 -2.50 -1.36 10.70
C ASP A 45 -3.77 -1.17 9.87
N ALA A 46 -3.63 -0.99 8.56
CA ALA A 46 -4.76 -0.85 7.64
C ALA A 46 -5.66 -2.10 7.63
N VAL A 47 -5.06 -3.29 7.67
CA VAL A 47 -5.78 -4.57 7.76
C VAL A 47 -6.41 -4.76 9.15
N ALA A 48 -5.70 -4.42 10.24
CA ALA A 48 -6.18 -4.59 11.60
C ALA A 48 -7.41 -3.72 11.92
N GLY A 49 -7.41 -2.47 11.44
CA GLY A 49 -8.46 -1.50 11.77
C GLY A 49 -9.67 -1.51 10.85
N GLY A 50 -9.59 -2.14 9.66
CA GLY A 50 -10.57 -1.91 8.59
C GLY A 50 -10.64 -0.43 8.14
N ASP A 51 -9.71 0.40 8.63
CA ASP A 51 -9.74 1.86 8.56
C ASP A 51 -9.31 2.39 7.18
N ALA A 52 -8.86 1.51 6.28
CA ALA A 52 -8.49 1.87 4.91
C ALA A 52 -9.66 2.52 4.17
N GLU A 53 -10.88 1.97 4.30
CA GLU A 53 -12.09 2.55 3.70
C GLU A 53 -12.35 3.97 4.21
N ARG A 54 -12.32 4.15 5.53
CA ARG A 54 -12.50 5.46 6.16
C ARG A 54 -11.38 6.45 5.80
N LEU A 55 -10.15 5.97 5.59
CA LEU A 55 -9.01 6.76 5.15
C LEU A 55 -9.20 7.23 3.71
N TYR A 56 -9.58 6.33 2.80
CA TYR A 56 -9.80 6.65 1.39
C TYR A 56 -10.93 7.66 1.22
N GLU A 57 -12.05 7.48 1.92
CA GLU A 57 -13.15 8.45 1.94
C GLU A 57 -12.69 9.85 2.38
N ARG A 58 -11.94 9.95 3.49
CA ARG A 58 -11.39 11.23 3.96
C ARG A 58 -10.37 11.84 3.00
N ALA A 59 -9.64 11.02 2.25
CA ALA A 59 -8.65 11.46 1.27
C ALA A 59 -9.26 11.86 -0.10
N GLY A 60 -10.59 11.90 -0.19
CA GLY A 60 -11.33 12.30 -1.40
C GLY A 60 -11.39 11.22 -2.48
N TRP A 61 -11.22 9.95 -2.12
CA TRP A 61 -11.48 8.83 -3.02
C TRP A 61 -12.95 8.46 -3.00
N ALA A 62 -13.50 8.13 -4.17
CA ALA A 62 -14.88 7.68 -4.32
C ALA A 62 -14.94 6.14 -4.35
N ARG A 63 -15.86 5.56 -3.57
CA ARG A 63 -16.12 4.12 -3.56
C ARG A 63 -16.84 3.72 -4.85
N VAL A 64 -16.30 2.71 -5.55
CA VAL A 64 -16.94 2.10 -6.73
C VAL A 64 -17.96 1.05 -6.30
N GLY A 65 -17.59 0.21 -5.34
CA GLY A 65 -18.39 -0.91 -4.89
C GLY A 65 -17.56 -1.98 -4.20
N THR A 66 -18.22 -3.04 -3.72
CA THR A 66 -17.58 -4.18 -3.06
C THR A 66 -17.89 -5.46 -3.82
N VAL A 67 -16.85 -6.23 -4.14
CA VAL A 67 -16.99 -7.56 -4.72
C VAL A 67 -16.92 -8.59 -3.60
N PRO A 68 -17.99 -9.33 -3.30
CA PRO A 68 -17.97 -10.36 -2.26
C PRO A 68 -17.11 -11.55 -2.70
N ASN A 69 -16.45 -12.21 -1.74
CA ASN A 69 -15.62 -13.39 -1.95
C ASN A 69 -14.52 -13.22 -3.03
N TYR A 70 -14.00 -12.00 -3.20
CA TYR A 70 -13.00 -11.69 -4.22
C TYR A 70 -11.61 -12.21 -3.84
N ALA A 71 -11.25 -12.12 -2.56
CA ALA A 71 -9.95 -12.50 -2.05
C ALA A 71 -10.08 -13.66 -1.06
N MET A 72 -8.96 -14.33 -0.78
CA MET A 72 -8.85 -15.44 0.17
C MET A 72 -7.88 -15.06 1.29
N MET A 73 -8.31 -15.27 2.52
CA MET A 73 -7.49 -15.13 3.72
C MET A 73 -6.53 -16.32 3.86
N PRO A 74 -5.43 -16.19 4.63
CA PRO A 74 -4.46 -17.27 4.81
C PRO A 74 -5.06 -18.57 5.40
N ASP A 75 -6.18 -18.47 6.11
CA ASP A 75 -6.93 -19.61 6.66
C ASP A 75 -7.86 -20.28 5.63
N GLY A 76 -7.88 -19.80 4.39
CA GLY A 76 -8.71 -20.31 3.29
C GLY A 76 -10.12 -19.70 3.22
N ALA A 77 -10.51 -18.85 4.18
CA ALA A 77 -11.80 -18.18 4.13
C ALA A 77 -11.82 -17.07 3.07
N PHE A 78 -12.94 -16.91 2.35
CA PHE A 78 -13.09 -15.83 1.38
C PHE A 78 -13.46 -14.50 2.07
N CYS A 79 -12.89 -13.40 1.58
CA CYS A 79 -13.21 -12.04 2.01
C CYS A 79 -13.55 -11.14 0.81
N GLY A 80 -14.37 -10.13 1.06
CA GLY A 80 -14.75 -9.15 0.04
C GLY A 80 -13.68 -8.08 -0.16
N THR A 81 -13.65 -7.48 -1.35
CA THR A 81 -12.75 -6.36 -1.68
C THR A 81 -13.56 -5.14 -2.11
N THR A 82 -13.30 -4.00 -1.48
CA THR A 82 -13.91 -2.72 -1.85
C THR A 82 -12.94 -1.93 -2.72
N PHE A 83 -13.40 -1.52 -3.90
CA PHE A 83 -12.61 -0.71 -4.83
C PHE A 83 -12.93 0.78 -4.68
N PHE A 84 -11.88 1.59 -4.69
CA PHE A 84 -11.95 3.05 -4.65
C PHE A 84 -11.25 3.63 -5.88
N HIS A 85 -11.74 4.77 -6.38
CA HIS A 85 -11.10 5.52 -7.44
C HIS A 85 -10.95 7.00 -7.05
N LYS A 86 -9.91 7.64 -7.57
CA LYS A 86 -9.71 9.08 -7.45
C LYS A 86 -9.39 9.64 -8.82
N GLN A 87 -10.17 10.63 -9.25
CA GLN A 87 -9.84 11.40 -10.44
C GLN A 87 -8.65 12.30 -10.09
N LEU A 88 -7.56 12.14 -10.82
CA LEU A 88 -6.40 13.01 -10.70
C LEU A 88 -6.66 14.22 -11.58
N ASP A 89 -6.58 15.42 -11.01
CA ASP A 89 -6.65 16.65 -11.79
C ASP A 89 -5.35 16.78 -12.62
N PRO A 90 -5.42 16.79 -13.96
CA PRO A 90 -4.24 16.97 -14.81
C PRO A 90 -3.51 18.30 -14.56
N GLN A 91 -4.17 19.28 -13.94
CA GLN A 91 -3.62 20.60 -13.63
C GLN A 91 -3.19 20.77 -12.17
N ALA A 92 -3.33 19.74 -11.32
CA ALA A 92 -2.71 19.73 -10.00
C ALA A 92 -1.19 19.80 -10.19
N THR A 93 -0.67 21.01 -10.08
CA THR A 93 0.69 21.37 -10.44
C THR A 93 1.66 20.52 -9.61
N MET A 94 2.36 19.58 -10.26
CA MET A 94 3.64 19.08 -9.75
C MET A 94 4.48 20.32 -9.42
N PRO A 95 5.01 20.48 -8.19
CA PRO A 95 5.90 21.59 -7.90
C PRO A 95 7.00 21.58 -8.97
N ARG A 96 7.02 22.60 -9.84
CA ARG A 96 8.10 22.78 -10.79
C ARG A 96 9.37 22.88 -9.96
N GLU A 97 10.24 21.88 -10.07
CA GLU A 97 11.62 22.00 -9.63
C GLU A 97 12.14 23.31 -10.23
N THR A 98 12.41 24.29 -9.37
CA THR A 98 13.09 25.51 -9.78
C THR A 98 14.43 25.07 -10.34
N PRO A 99 14.76 25.39 -11.61
CA PRO A 99 16.07 25.06 -12.14
C PRO A 99 17.09 25.78 -11.27
N ASP A 100 17.93 25.02 -10.57
CA ASP A 100 19.10 25.55 -9.90
C ASP A 100 20.01 26.10 -11.02
N HIS A 101 20.02 27.42 -11.18
CA HIS A 101 20.89 28.11 -12.11
C HIS A 101 22.27 28.19 -11.45
N ASN A 102 23.20 27.34 -11.91
CA ASN A 102 24.64 27.52 -11.69
C ASN A 102 25.33 28.02 -12.96
#